data_AF-A0A8B3RK99-F1
#
_entry.id   AF-A0A8B3RK99-F1
#
_cell.length_a   1.000
_cell.length_b   1.000
_cell.length_c   1.000
_cell.angle_alpha   90.00
_cell.angle_beta   90.00
_cell.angle_gamma   90.00
#
_symmetry.space_group_name_H-M   'P 1'
#
loop_
_entity.id
_entity.type
_entity.pdbx_description
1 polymer ?
#
loop_
_entity_poly.entity_id
_entity_poly.type
_entity_poly.pdbx_seq_one_letter_code
_entity_poly.pdbx_strand_id
1 'polypeptide(L)'
;MASIRFANVLLESTPRALHFPTLYYRTDTPFRPTGEDGAWTLAEGGAVDFTTYFNALSVIKLRRYTRATAYRLRLQVKGAPCTITQTRATRLGLEPETLDETSVALPQTATWTDVVLDLTDDEQTVLAGFQLSAQGAVSMRDAYYEVDIDGEPHTVDLSIATTTFRKESFIRKNMQLIKRELLDSHTDISEHLTMHVVDNGKTLDPNESGDPRITISPNENVGGAGGFARGMIEAMEQSTPATHVLIMDDDVEVSPESIRRTYELLRMVNSEYEEAFVSGAMLNIEDTQIMREDTGYINPELGVCVPAKRQMLVSQYLDVVDNEAFNEEESIPADAHRYAAWWYCCIPMSVIRRVGLPLPVFVRYDDVEYGIRSHPKFMTMNGICVWHAKFEIRYNAGVERYQSTRNGMIAQMTTGLAPDFDTFLKGLHRQIDLEMRKFNYTDAELALDGFEDFLKGPKFIEQPVAQERFMRANRLKEQVVPFDELKQQAAEQGLVGFDPDRLTRQTVETDRPRSLQERAFDFVTHNGQRFVRDGQEGQDGGTDYAIITHDGWAYPSGSIHGKNTIVSIDWASRKGVIRHKDVKRYREIVKRYKRDVAYFKKHRSRLEREYQEAAPKLESVGFWKRYLGMA
;
A
#
# COMPACT_ATOMS: atom_id res chain seq x y z
N MET A 1 -35.74 10.22 -6.84
CA MET A 1 -34.59 9.32 -7.01
C MET A 1 -33.58 10.05 -7.85
N ALA A 2 -32.46 10.42 -7.25
CA ALA A 2 -31.33 11.00 -7.95
C ALA A 2 -30.54 9.90 -8.67
N SER A 3 -29.81 10.26 -9.72
CA SER A 3 -28.91 9.36 -10.44
C SER A 3 -27.53 10.00 -10.52
N ILE A 4 -26.49 9.20 -10.29
CA ILE A 4 -25.11 9.65 -10.24
C ILE A 4 -24.30 8.90 -11.29
N ARG A 5 -23.57 9.64 -12.13
CA ARG A 5 -22.50 9.07 -12.95
C ARG A 5 -21.37 8.63 -12.03
N PHE A 6 -21.31 7.34 -11.75
CA PHE A 6 -20.44 6.79 -10.71
C PHE A 6 -19.06 6.40 -11.25
N ALA A 7 -19.01 5.69 -12.37
CA ALA A 7 -17.77 5.12 -12.89
C ALA A 7 -17.69 5.24 -14.42
N ASN A 8 -16.60 5.79 -14.93
CA ASN A 8 -16.30 5.79 -16.35
C ASN A 8 -15.72 4.44 -16.78
N VAL A 9 -16.03 4.03 -18.00
CA VAL A 9 -15.32 2.94 -18.69
C VAL A 9 -14.01 3.51 -19.23
N LEU A 10 -12.91 3.06 -18.65
CA LEU A 10 -11.57 3.53 -18.94
C LEU A 10 -10.98 2.81 -20.15
N LEU A 11 -10.48 3.60 -21.08
CA LEU A 11 -9.73 3.13 -22.23
C LEU A 11 -8.50 4.01 -22.40
N GLU A 12 -7.34 3.45 -22.05
CA GLU A 12 -6.07 4.16 -21.98
C GLU A 12 -5.07 3.68 -23.02
N SER A 13 -4.26 4.60 -23.53
CA SER A 13 -3.11 4.32 -24.40
C SER A 13 -1.76 4.54 -23.70
N THR A 14 -1.77 4.61 -22.37
CA THR A 14 -0.56 4.71 -21.55
C THR A 14 0.32 3.46 -21.75
N PRO A 15 1.66 3.54 -21.58
CA PRO A 15 2.51 2.36 -21.67
C PRO A 15 2.04 1.21 -20.79
N ARG A 16 1.53 1.51 -19.58
CA ARG A 16 0.94 0.50 -18.69
C ARG A 16 -0.26 -0.20 -19.32
N ALA A 17 -1.22 0.56 -19.84
CA ALA A 17 -2.42 0.01 -20.45
C ALA A 17 -2.12 -0.83 -21.71
N LEU A 18 -1.11 -0.44 -22.49
CA LEU A 18 -0.68 -1.20 -23.67
C LEU A 18 0.00 -2.52 -23.31
N HIS A 19 0.74 -2.59 -22.19
CA HIS A 19 1.34 -3.85 -21.72
C HIS A 19 0.32 -4.78 -21.06
N PHE A 20 -0.73 -4.23 -20.43
CA PHE A 20 -1.74 -4.99 -19.69
C PHE A 20 -3.16 -4.53 -20.07
N PRO A 21 -3.60 -4.72 -21.32
CA PRO A 21 -4.93 -4.29 -21.76
C PRO A 21 -6.05 -4.98 -20.99
N THR A 22 -5.80 -6.19 -20.47
CA THR A 22 -6.75 -6.97 -19.66
C THR A 22 -7.11 -6.38 -18.30
N LEU A 23 -6.43 -5.32 -17.86
CA LEU A 23 -6.89 -4.49 -16.75
C LEU A 23 -8.15 -3.69 -17.11
N TYR A 24 -8.35 -3.42 -18.40
CA TYR A 24 -9.40 -2.55 -18.94
C TYR A 24 -10.40 -3.33 -19.80
N TYR A 25 -9.94 -4.22 -20.69
CA TYR A 25 -10.82 -5.00 -21.56
C TYR A 25 -10.17 -6.31 -22.03
N ARG A 26 -11.01 -7.26 -22.44
CA ARG A 26 -10.61 -8.52 -23.09
C ARG A 26 -11.23 -8.55 -24.47
N THR A 27 -10.47 -8.91 -25.49
CA THR A 27 -10.95 -8.86 -26.88
C THR A 27 -10.39 -10.01 -27.69
N ASP A 28 -11.16 -10.53 -28.64
CA ASP A 28 -10.74 -11.58 -29.58
C ASP A 28 -10.11 -11.00 -30.87
N THR A 29 -10.35 -9.72 -31.16
CA THR A 29 -9.74 -8.98 -32.27
C THR A 29 -9.13 -7.65 -31.81
N PRO A 30 -8.26 -7.00 -32.61
CA PRO A 30 -7.63 -5.74 -32.21
C PRO A 30 -8.65 -4.62 -31.94
N PHE A 31 -8.66 -4.16 -30.69
CA PHE A 31 -9.41 -2.98 -30.23
C PHE A 31 -8.44 -1.82 -29.98
N ARG A 32 -8.61 -0.69 -30.67
CA ARG A 32 -7.61 0.38 -30.74
C ARG A 32 -8.24 1.77 -30.71
N PRO A 33 -7.54 2.79 -30.19
CA PRO A 33 -8.01 4.17 -30.27
C PRO A 33 -8.08 4.61 -31.74
N THR A 34 -9.12 5.37 -32.09
CA THR A 34 -9.34 5.94 -33.41
C THR A 34 -9.73 7.40 -33.33
N GLY A 35 -9.11 8.22 -34.20
CA GLY A 35 -9.33 9.67 -34.19
C GLY A 35 -8.84 10.35 -32.92
N GLU A 36 -9.29 11.58 -32.72
CA GLU A 36 -8.95 12.42 -31.55
C GLU A 36 -10.13 12.59 -30.59
N ASP A 37 -11.30 12.03 -30.91
CA ASP A 37 -12.56 12.19 -30.14
C ASP A 37 -12.72 11.15 -29.02
N GLY A 38 -11.64 10.51 -28.59
CA GLY A 38 -11.65 9.49 -27.53
C GLY A 38 -12.28 8.16 -27.95
N ALA A 39 -12.59 7.97 -29.23
CA ALA A 39 -13.19 6.75 -29.74
C ALA A 39 -12.19 5.58 -29.78
N TRP A 40 -12.72 4.38 -29.57
CA TRP A 40 -12.00 3.13 -29.79
C TRP A 40 -12.79 2.24 -30.73
N THR A 41 -12.09 1.56 -31.63
CA THR A 41 -12.68 0.80 -32.72
C THR A 41 -12.24 -0.64 -32.71
N LEU A 42 -13.21 -1.53 -32.89
CA LEU A 42 -13.05 -2.92 -33.24
C LEU A 42 -13.09 -3.02 -34.77
N ALA A 43 -11.94 -3.05 -35.42
CA ALA A 43 -11.86 -2.78 -36.87
C ALA A 43 -12.42 -3.91 -37.75
N GLU A 44 -12.28 -5.15 -37.30
CA GLU A 44 -12.61 -6.35 -38.08
C GLU A 44 -13.92 -7.02 -37.63
N GLY A 45 -14.63 -6.44 -36.66
CA GLY A 45 -15.65 -7.16 -35.89
C GLY A 45 -15.02 -8.04 -34.81
N GLY A 46 -15.81 -8.87 -34.14
CA GLY A 46 -15.42 -9.65 -32.95
C GLY A 46 -16.21 -9.24 -31.71
N ALA A 47 -15.64 -9.50 -30.54
CA ALA A 47 -16.19 -9.16 -29.24
C ALA A 47 -15.14 -8.53 -28.32
N VAL A 48 -15.52 -7.46 -27.63
CA VAL A 48 -14.74 -6.85 -26.55
C VAL A 48 -15.56 -6.86 -25.26
N ASP A 49 -15.01 -7.49 -24.22
CA ASP A 49 -15.59 -7.64 -22.88
C ASP A 49 -14.91 -6.70 -21.88
N PHE A 50 -15.73 -6.04 -21.07
CA PHE A 50 -15.33 -5.05 -20.08
C PHE A 50 -15.48 -5.56 -18.63
N THR A 51 -15.59 -6.88 -18.43
CA THR A 51 -15.66 -7.51 -17.11
C THR A 51 -14.26 -7.60 -16.47
N THR A 52 -13.67 -6.43 -16.23
CA THR A 52 -12.27 -6.26 -15.83
C THR A 52 -12.14 -5.39 -14.57
N TYR A 53 -10.92 -5.30 -14.03
CA TYR A 53 -10.65 -4.55 -12.81
C TYR A 53 -11.08 -3.08 -12.87
N PHE A 54 -10.83 -2.39 -13.98
CA PHE A 54 -11.24 -0.99 -14.11
C PHE A 54 -12.68 -0.83 -14.60
N ASN A 55 -13.18 -1.71 -15.45
CA ASN A 55 -14.40 -1.42 -16.22
C ASN A 55 -15.64 -2.22 -15.83
N ALA A 56 -15.52 -3.16 -14.89
CA ALA A 56 -16.70 -3.79 -14.29
C ALA A 56 -17.22 -2.97 -13.11
N LEU A 57 -18.53 -2.93 -12.94
CA LEU A 57 -19.21 -2.32 -11.80
C LEU A 57 -19.28 -3.32 -10.63
N SER A 58 -18.75 -2.95 -9.46
CA SER A 58 -18.81 -3.79 -8.26
C SER A 58 -20.19 -3.72 -7.58
N VAL A 59 -21.16 -4.42 -8.15
CA VAL A 59 -22.55 -4.44 -7.68
C VAL A 59 -22.66 -4.98 -6.25
N ILE A 60 -21.88 -6.01 -5.89
CA ILE A 60 -21.87 -6.55 -4.52
C ILE A 60 -21.48 -5.51 -3.47
N LYS A 61 -20.52 -4.62 -3.79
CA LYS A 61 -20.06 -3.58 -2.87
C LYS A 61 -20.96 -2.37 -2.90
N LEU A 62 -21.49 -1.98 -4.05
CA LEU A 62 -22.48 -0.89 -4.12
C LEU A 62 -23.71 -1.22 -3.27
N ARG A 63 -24.28 -2.43 -3.39
CA ARG A 63 -25.38 -2.89 -2.53
C ARG A 63 -25.05 -2.86 -1.04
N ARG A 64 -23.80 -3.15 -0.68
CA ARG A 64 -23.35 -3.20 0.71
C ARG A 64 -23.11 -1.81 1.30
N TYR A 65 -22.46 -0.93 0.54
CA TYR A 65 -21.91 0.34 1.05
C TYR A 65 -22.84 1.54 0.83
N THR A 66 -23.79 1.45 -0.10
CA THR A 66 -24.53 2.63 -0.57
C THR A 66 -26.04 2.45 -0.46
N ARG A 67 -26.77 3.50 -0.87
CA ARG A 67 -28.22 3.51 -1.06
C ARG A 67 -28.62 3.22 -2.53
N ALA A 68 -27.80 2.50 -3.28
CA ALA A 68 -28.06 2.20 -4.69
C ALA A 68 -29.32 1.35 -4.88
N THR A 69 -30.13 1.69 -5.88
CA THR A 69 -31.38 1.01 -6.20
C THR A 69 -31.43 0.43 -7.62
N ALA A 70 -30.68 0.99 -8.56
CA ALA A 70 -30.57 0.50 -9.93
C ALA A 70 -29.26 0.95 -10.58
N TYR A 71 -28.85 0.25 -11.65
CA TYR A 71 -27.61 0.50 -12.37
C TYR A 71 -27.87 0.60 -13.86
N ARG A 72 -27.22 1.54 -14.54
CA ARG A 72 -27.35 1.74 -15.99
C ARG A 72 -26.00 1.93 -16.63
N LEU A 73 -25.74 1.25 -17.73
CA LEU A 73 -24.62 1.54 -18.61
C LEU A 73 -25.07 2.52 -19.70
N ARG A 74 -24.28 3.55 -19.94
CA ARG A 74 -24.42 4.46 -21.08
C ARG A 74 -23.16 4.44 -21.91
N LEU A 75 -23.31 4.53 -23.22
CA LEU A 75 -22.21 4.63 -24.18
C LEU A 75 -22.71 5.16 -25.52
N GLN A 76 -21.79 5.67 -26.33
CA GLN A 76 -22.07 6.02 -27.72
C GLN A 76 -21.41 5.01 -28.65
N VAL A 77 -22.12 4.57 -29.69
CA VAL A 77 -21.57 3.69 -30.73
C VAL A 77 -21.81 4.22 -32.13
N LYS A 78 -20.93 3.83 -33.06
CA LYS A 78 -20.99 4.16 -34.48
C LYS A 78 -20.35 3.06 -35.31
N GLY A 79 -20.97 2.65 -36.41
CA GLY A 79 -20.38 1.73 -37.38
C GLY A 79 -21.33 0.59 -37.78
N ALA A 80 -20.75 -0.60 -37.99
CA ALA A 80 -21.46 -1.81 -38.36
C ALA A 80 -22.53 -2.22 -37.33
N PRO A 81 -23.51 -3.06 -37.71
CA PRO A 81 -24.46 -3.63 -36.75
C PRO A 81 -23.72 -4.30 -35.60
N CYS A 82 -24.15 -4.00 -34.38
CA CYS A 82 -23.54 -4.51 -33.15
C CYS A 82 -24.58 -4.83 -32.10
N THR A 83 -24.18 -5.62 -31.11
CA THR A 83 -24.95 -5.93 -29.92
C THR A 83 -24.14 -5.55 -28.70
N ILE A 84 -24.78 -4.88 -27.74
CA ILE A 84 -24.22 -4.62 -26.43
C ILE A 84 -25.02 -5.46 -25.44
N THR A 85 -24.33 -6.30 -24.68
CA THR A 85 -24.94 -7.28 -23.76
C THR A 85 -24.30 -7.15 -22.40
N GLN A 86 -25.09 -7.11 -21.33
CA GLN A 86 -24.52 -7.15 -19.98
C GLN A 86 -23.78 -8.47 -19.76
N THR A 87 -22.68 -8.37 -19.05
CA THR A 87 -21.99 -9.54 -18.50
C THR A 87 -22.08 -9.53 -16.98
N ARG A 88 -22.12 -10.73 -16.39
CA ARG A 88 -22.24 -10.94 -14.95
C ARG A 88 -21.10 -11.82 -14.47
N ALA A 89 -20.46 -11.39 -13.39
CA ALA A 89 -19.53 -12.24 -12.65
C ALA A 89 -20.17 -12.76 -11.37
N THR A 90 -19.99 -14.05 -11.10
CA THR A 90 -20.45 -14.71 -9.86
C THR A 90 -19.24 -15.23 -9.07
N ARG A 91 -19.39 -15.43 -7.76
CA ARG A 91 -18.26 -15.74 -6.83
C ARG A 91 -17.39 -16.93 -7.27
N LEU A 92 -17.98 -17.94 -7.89
CA LEU A 92 -17.31 -19.17 -8.34
C LEU A 92 -17.43 -19.39 -9.85
N GLY A 93 -17.84 -18.37 -10.61
CA GLY A 93 -17.87 -18.41 -12.06
C GLY A 93 -16.45 -18.41 -12.62
N LEU A 94 -16.17 -19.27 -13.61
CA LEU A 94 -14.84 -19.34 -14.23
C LEU A 94 -14.59 -18.23 -15.26
N GLU A 95 -15.67 -17.75 -15.89
CA GLU A 95 -15.68 -16.68 -16.87
C GLU A 95 -16.93 -15.80 -16.66
N PRO A 96 -16.97 -14.60 -17.24
CA PRO A 96 -18.19 -13.78 -17.27
C PRO A 96 -19.33 -14.49 -18.00
N GLU A 97 -20.54 -14.43 -17.46
CA GLU A 97 -21.78 -14.92 -18.08
C GLU A 97 -22.46 -13.78 -18.83
N THR A 98 -22.88 -13.99 -20.08
CA THR A 98 -23.70 -13.01 -20.83
C THR A 98 -25.18 -13.13 -20.44
N LEU A 99 -25.85 -11.99 -20.26
CA LEU A 99 -27.28 -11.94 -19.95
C LEU A 99 -28.08 -11.44 -21.17
N ASP A 100 -28.56 -12.37 -21.99
CA ASP A 100 -29.23 -12.08 -23.26
C ASP A 100 -30.47 -11.19 -23.09
N GLU A 101 -31.17 -11.29 -21.96
CA GLU A 101 -32.34 -10.47 -21.61
C GLU A 101 -32.03 -8.97 -21.48
N THR A 102 -30.76 -8.62 -21.31
CA THR A 102 -30.25 -7.24 -21.26
C THR A 102 -29.44 -6.90 -22.51
N SER A 103 -29.73 -7.52 -23.66
CA SER A 103 -29.04 -7.21 -24.90
C SER A 103 -29.75 -6.11 -25.69
N VAL A 104 -28.98 -5.14 -26.18
CA VAL A 104 -29.45 -4.12 -27.12
C VAL A 104 -28.74 -4.33 -28.46
N ALA A 105 -29.50 -4.76 -29.47
CA ALA A 105 -29.03 -4.89 -30.83
C ALA A 105 -29.27 -3.58 -31.60
N LEU A 106 -28.23 -3.11 -32.29
CA LEU A 106 -28.24 -1.87 -33.05
C LEU A 106 -27.99 -2.16 -34.54
N PRO A 107 -28.78 -1.54 -35.44
CA PRO A 107 -28.48 -1.59 -36.86
C PRO A 107 -27.18 -0.82 -37.16
N GLN A 108 -26.74 -0.85 -38.42
CA GLN A 108 -25.62 -0.01 -38.85
C GLN A 108 -25.95 1.47 -38.63
N THR A 109 -25.01 2.21 -38.04
CA THR A 109 -25.14 3.65 -37.75
C THR A 109 -23.98 4.43 -38.35
N ALA A 110 -24.29 5.45 -39.16
CA ALA A 110 -23.28 6.36 -39.72
C ALA A 110 -22.91 7.50 -38.77
N THR A 111 -23.73 7.75 -37.74
CA THR A 111 -23.55 8.79 -36.73
C THR A 111 -23.49 8.16 -35.34
N TRP A 112 -22.92 8.88 -34.38
CA TRP A 112 -22.88 8.44 -32.98
C TRP A 112 -24.30 8.31 -32.43
N THR A 113 -24.60 7.13 -31.89
CA THR A 113 -25.90 6.80 -31.31
C THR A 113 -25.71 6.49 -29.84
N ASP A 114 -26.45 7.18 -28.97
CA ASP A 114 -26.48 6.90 -27.54
C ASP A 114 -27.21 5.59 -27.28
N VAL A 115 -26.61 4.77 -26.42
CA VAL A 115 -27.15 3.49 -25.97
C VAL A 115 -27.25 3.56 -24.46
N VAL A 116 -28.40 3.12 -23.95
CA VAL A 116 -28.64 2.97 -22.51
C VAL A 116 -29.01 1.51 -22.29
N LEU A 117 -28.33 0.88 -21.34
CA LEU A 117 -28.60 -0.48 -20.92
C LEU A 117 -28.92 -0.50 -19.43
N ASP A 118 -30.16 -0.85 -19.10
CA ASP A 118 -30.57 -1.11 -17.72
C ASP A 118 -29.99 -2.46 -17.29
N LEU A 119 -29.12 -2.44 -16.28
CA LEU A 119 -28.42 -3.63 -15.81
C LEU A 119 -29.28 -4.35 -14.77
N THR A 120 -29.32 -5.68 -14.85
CA THR A 120 -30.00 -6.53 -13.88
C THR A 120 -28.98 -7.19 -12.94
N ASP A 121 -29.35 -7.39 -11.68
CA ASP A 121 -28.52 -8.11 -10.73
C ASP A 121 -29.35 -8.96 -9.76
N ASP A 122 -28.68 -9.93 -9.15
CA ASP A 122 -29.23 -10.82 -8.14
C ASP A 122 -28.21 -11.04 -7.00
N GLU A 123 -28.57 -11.80 -5.96
CA GLU A 123 -27.70 -12.05 -4.80
C GLU A 123 -26.35 -12.73 -5.16
N GLN A 124 -26.26 -13.37 -6.33
CA GLN A 124 -25.04 -14.04 -6.81
C GLN A 124 -24.12 -13.08 -7.57
N THR A 125 -24.66 -11.98 -8.09
CA THR A 125 -23.93 -10.98 -8.88
C THR A 125 -22.87 -10.29 -8.02
N VAL A 126 -21.60 -10.53 -8.36
CA VAL A 126 -20.42 -9.86 -7.80
C VAL A 126 -20.14 -8.60 -8.61
N LEU A 127 -19.98 -8.76 -9.92
CA LEU A 127 -19.69 -7.69 -10.87
C LEU A 127 -20.73 -7.67 -11.98
N ALA A 128 -21.06 -6.48 -12.46
CA ALA A 128 -21.74 -6.27 -13.74
C ALA A 128 -20.79 -5.58 -14.72
N GLY A 129 -20.51 -6.21 -15.84
CA GLY A 129 -19.78 -5.65 -16.96
C GLY A 129 -20.68 -5.57 -18.20
N PHE A 130 -20.06 -5.43 -19.36
CA PHE A 130 -20.74 -5.60 -20.63
C PHE A 130 -19.76 -6.09 -21.70
N GLN A 131 -20.34 -6.65 -22.76
CA GLN A 131 -19.65 -7.03 -23.97
C GLN A 131 -20.24 -6.25 -25.15
N LEU A 132 -19.36 -5.74 -26.03
CA LEU A 132 -19.74 -5.19 -27.33
C LEU A 132 -19.28 -6.16 -28.41
N SER A 133 -20.24 -6.65 -29.21
CA SER A 133 -20.01 -7.65 -30.25
C SER A 133 -20.52 -7.16 -31.60
N ALA A 134 -19.73 -7.33 -32.66
CA ALA A 134 -20.09 -6.89 -34.01
C ALA A 134 -19.50 -7.79 -35.09
N GLN A 135 -20.10 -7.80 -36.28
CA GLN A 135 -19.58 -8.53 -37.44
C GLN A 135 -18.70 -7.68 -38.36
N GLY A 136 -18.49 -6.41 -38.03
CA GLY A 136 -17.65 -5.50 -38.79
C GLY A 136 -17.20 -4.31 -37.95
N ALA A 137 -16.61 -3.31 -38.62
CA ALA A 137 -16.01 -2.16 -37.94
C ALA A 137 -17.03 -1.37 -37.09
N VAL A 138 -16.83 -1.36 -35.78
CA VAL A 138 -17.66 -0.61 -34.83
C VAL A 138 -16.79 0.17 -33.86
N SER A 139 -17.19 1.40 -33.56
CA SER A 139 -16.49 2.29 -32.63
C SER A 139 -17.38 2.62 -31.44
N MET A 140 -16.77 2.79 -30.28
CA MET A 140 -17.43 3.24 -29.05
C MET A 140 -16.68 4.40 -28.40
N ARG A 141 -17.41 5.25 -27.66
CA ARG A 141 -16.87 6.32 -26.81
C ARG A 141 -17.87 6.68 -25.71
N ASP A 142 -17.45 7.58 -24.80
CA ASP A 142 -18.29 8.17 -23.76
C ASP A 142 -19.07 7.13 -22.92
N ALA A 143 -18.40 6.03 -22.58
CA ALA A 143 -19.00 4.93 -21.83
C ALA A 143 -18.85 5.12 -20.31
N TYR A 144 -19.93 4.97 -19.55
CA TYR A 144 -19.96 5.11 -18.10
C TYR A 144 -21.17 4.40 -17.46
N TYR A 145 -21.06 4.12 -16.17
CA TYR A 145 -22.15 3.61 -15.34
C TYR A 145 -22.81 4.74 -14.55
N GLU A 146 -24.13 4.76 -14.57
CA GLU A 146 -24.98 5.53 -13.67
C GLU A 146 -25.54 4.62 -12.57
N VAL A 147 -25.69 5.18 -11.38
CA VAL A 147 -26.28 4.53 -10.21
C VAL A 147 -27.44 5.38 -9.73
N ASP A 148 -28.63 4.80 -9.73
CA ASP A 148 -29.80 5.41 -9.10
C ASP A 148 -29.74 5.18 -7.60
N ILE A 149 -30.10 6.20 -6.82
CA ILE A 149 -30.07 6.13 -5.37
C ILE A 149 -31.41 6.48 -4.73
N ASP A 150 -31.65 5.89 -3.56
CA ASP A 150 -32.70 6.33 -2.65
C ASP A 150 -32.30 7.63 -1.94
N GLY A 151 -33.20 8.61 -1.97
CA GLY A 151 -32.95 9.97 -1.49
C GLY A 151 -32.08 10.83 -2.41
N GLU A 152 -31.53 11.90 -1.83
CA GLU A 152 -30.61 12.82 -2.51
C GLU A 152 -29.14 12.44 -2.22
N PRO A 153 -28.20 12.83 -3.10
CA PRO A 153 -26.77 12.67 -2.85
C PRO A 153 -26.33 13.46 -1.62
N HIS A 154 -25.38 12.92 -0.85
CA HIS A 154 -24.74 13.68 0.24
C HIS A 154 -23.87 14.79 -0.34
N THR A 155 -23.81 15.93 0.35
CA THR A 155 -22.78 16.95 0.07
C THR A 155 -21.43 16.43 0.54
N VAL A 156 -20.47 16.37 -0.37
CA VAL A 156 -19.09 15.95 -0.09
C VAL A 156 -18.16 17.06 -0.54
N ASP A 157 -17.39 17.61 0.39
CA ASP A 157 -16.19 18.40 0.11
C ASP A 157 -14.96 17.53 0.41
N LEU A 158 -14.23 17.15 -0.64
CA LEU A 158 -13.08 16.25 -0.57
C LEU A 158 -11.78 17.06 -0.60
N SER A 159 -10.90 16.80 0.37
CA SER A 159 -9.56 17.39 0.38
C SER A 159 -8.50 16.31 0.22
N ILE A 160 -7.67 16.40 -0.81
CA ILE A 160 -6.48 15.55 -0.95
C ILE A 160 -5.37 16.11 -0.07
N ALA A 161 -4.77 15.29 0.78
CA ALA A 161 -3.61 15.65 1.59
C ALA A 161 -2.44 14.75 1.23
N THR A 162 -1.38 15.34 0.67
CA THR A 162 -0.16 14.62 0.29
C THR A 162 1.07 15.25 0.94
N THR A 163 1.96 14.41 1.43
CA THR A 163 3.21 14.83 2.08
C THR A 163 4.36 14.54 1.14
N THR A 164 5.22 15.53 0.87
CA THR A 164 6.38 15.34 0.00
C THR A 164 7.72 15.70 0.65
N PHE A 165 8.76 14.95 0.31
CA PHE A 165 10.15 15.25 0.68
C PHE A 165 11.09 14.98 -0.50
N ARG A 166 11.44 16.04 -1.25
CA ARG A 166 12.38 15.98 -2.38
C ARG A 166 11.97 14.98 -3.48
N LYS A 167 10.67 14.97 -3.82
CA LYS A 167 10.06 14.18 -4.90
C LYS A 167 9.32 15.07 -5.90
N GLU A 168 9.93 16.20 -6.23
CA GLU A 168 9.30 17.29 -6.98
C GLU A 168 8.74 16.82 -8.34
N SER A 169 9.39 15.85 -8.99
CA SER A 169 8.91 15.30 -10.26
C SER A 169 7.56 14.59 -10.13
N PHE A 170 7.36 13.81 -9.07
CA PHE A 170 6.10 13.09 -8.86
C PHE A 170 4.99 14.05 -8.46
N ILE A 171 5.24 14.90 -7.47
CA ILE A 171 4.20 15.80 -6.96
C ILE A 171 3.76 16.83 -8.00
N ARG A 172 4.66 17.36 -8.83
CA ARG A 172 4.30 18.23 -9.98
C ARG A 172 3.41 17.50 -10.98
N LYS A 173 3.77 16.26 -11.35
CA LYS A 173 2.96 15.43 -12.25
C LYS A 173 1.57 15.17 -11.66
N ASN A 174 1.48 14.87 -10.36
CA ASN A 174 0.22 14.60 -9.68
C ASN A 174 -0.66 15.85 -9.57
N MET A 175 -0.10 17.02 -9.21
CA MET A 175 -0.84 18.29 -9.20
C MET A 175 -1.39 18.63 -10.58
N GLN A 176 -0.56 18.52 -11.63
CA GLN A 176 -1.00 18.79 -13.02
C GLN A 176 -2.08 17.81 -13.47
N LEU A 177 -1.95 16.53 -13.12
CA LEU A 177 -2.93 15.50 -13.44
C LEU A 177 -4.27 15.75 -12.76
N ILE A 178 -4.27 16.02 -11.45
CA ILE A 178 -5.48 16.33 -10.67
C ILE A 178 -6.15 17.60 -11.20
N LYS A 179 -5.36 18.64 -11.48
CA LYS A 179 -5.87 19.89 -12.04
C LYS A 179 -6.61 19.63 -13.36
N ARG A 180 -5.93 19.01 -14.32
CA ARG A 180 -6.48 18.78 -15.66
C ARG A 180 -7.71 17.86 -15.66
N GLU A 181 -7.66 16.76 -14.91
CA GLU A 181 -8.65 15.68 -15.02
C GLU A 181 -9.84 15.83 -14.05
N LEU A 182 -9.67 16.61 -12.97
CA LEU A 182 -10.69 16.76 -11.92
C LEU A 182 -11.08 18.23 -11.73
N LEU A 183 -10.13 19.11 -11.43
CA LEU A 183 -10.43 20.52 -11.12
C LEU A 183 -10.91 21.32 -12.34
N ASP A 184 -10.44 20.99 -13.54
CA ASP A 184 -10.82 21.62 -14.80
C ASP A 184 -11.92 20.81 -15.55
N SER A 185 -12.46 19.76 -14.92
CA SER A 185 -13.40 18.84 -15.57
C SER A 185 -14.82 19.41 -15.75
N HIS A 186 -15.15 20.52 -15.09
CA HIS A 186 -16.50 21.10 -15.06
C HIS A 186 -17.60 20.10 -14.65
N THR A 187 -17.25 19.11 -13.82
CA THR A 187 -18.18 18.17 -13.19
C THR A 187 -18.35 18.52 -11.71
N ASP A 188 -19.33 17.94 -11.01
CA ASP A 188 -19.64 18.27 -9.60
C ASP A 188 -18.39 18.31 -8.69
N ILE A 189 -17.47 17.33 -8.86
CA ILE A 189 -16.22 17.27 -8.10
C ILE A 189 -15.30 18.49 -8.29
N SER A 190 -15.38 19.24 -9.41
CA SER A 190 -14.49 20.40 -9.65
C SER A 190 -14.68 21.55 -8.68
N GLU A 191 -15.89 21.66 -8.13
CA GLU A 191 -16.27 22.67 -7.14
C GLU A 191 -16.10 22.18 -5.69
N HIS A 192 -15.90 20.87 -5.52
CA HIS A 192 -15.90 20.17 -4.24
C HIS A 192 -14.57 19.46 -3.93
N LEU A 193 -13.51 19.80 -4.66
CA LEU A 193 -12.18 19.20 -4.50
C LEU A 193 -11.11 20.25 -4.23
N THR A 194 -10.36 20.05 -3.16
CA THR A 194 -9.12 20.78 -2.86
C THR A 194 -7.94 19.83 -2.71
N MET A 195 -6.72 20.37 -2.82
CA MET A 195 -5.48 19.63 -2.63
C MET A 195 -4.50 20.41 -1.77
N HIS A 196 -3.98 19.77 -0.73
CA HIS A 196 -2.92 20.26 0.14
C HIS A 196 -1.66 19.44 -0.08
N VAL A 197 -0.60 20.13 -0.50
CA VAL A 197 0.76 19.58 -0.63
C VAL A 197 1.59 20.07 0.53
N VAL A 198 1.87 19.17 1.48
CA VAL A 198 2.72 19.45 2.63
C VAL A 198 4.16 19.14 2.27
N ASP A 199 4.95 20.18 2.00
CA ASP A 199 6.33 20.07 1.54
C ASP A 199 7.32 20.06 2.71
N ASN A 200 7.62 18.86 3.22
CA ASN A 200 8.65 18.63 4.24
C ASN A 200 10.07 18.91 3.73
N GLY A 201 10.27 19.02 2.41
CA GLY A 201 11.55 19.34 1.78
C GLY A 201 11.85 20.84 1.75
N LYS A 202 10.81 21.67 1.78
CA LYS A 202 10.85 23.13 1.53
C LYS A 202 11.55 23.46 0.20
N THR A 203 11.22 22.68 -0.83
CA THR A 203 11.81 22.78 -2.16
C THR A 203 10.83 23.26 -3.23
N LEU A 204 9.53 23.27 -2.95
CA LEU A 204 8.49 23.79 -3.85
C LEU A 204 8.21 25.26 -3.58
N ASP A 205 7.90 26.01 -4.63
CA ASP A 205 7.36 27.38 -4.48
C ASP A 205 5.89 27.27 -4.03
N PRO A 206 5.48 27.95 -2.93
CA PRO A 206 4.08 27.97 -2.49
C PRO A 206 3.07 28.41 -3.57
N ASN A 207 3.50 29.18 -4.57
CA ASN A 207 2.65 29.66 -5.66
C ASN A 207 2.75 28.82 -6.94
N GLU A 208 3.54 27.73 -6.95
CA GLU A 208 3.87 26.97 -8.15
C GLU A 208 2.62 26.38 -8.85
N SER A 209 1.56 26.06 -8.10
CA SER A 209 0.33 25.47 -8.64
C SER A 209 -0.44 26.43 -9.55
N GLY A 210 -0.37 27.74 -9.27
CA GLY A 210 -1.16 28.77 -9.93
C GLY A 210 -2.68 28.57 -9.84
N ASP A 211 -3.16 27.69 -8.96
CA ASP A 211 -4.59 27.39 -8.76
C ASP A 211 -4.93 27.51 -7.26
N PRO A 212 -5.91 28.34 -6.88
CA PRO A 212 -6.25 28.56 -5.48
C PRO A 212 -6.81 27.31 -4.77
N ARG A 213 -7.24 26.28 -5.51
CA ARG A 213 -7.70 25.00 -4.96
C ARG A 213 -6.55 24.05 -4.61
N ILE A 214 -5.32 24.39 -5.00
CA ILE A 214 -4.10 23.62 -4.69
C ILE A 214 -3.18 24.48 -3.82
N THR A 215 -3.10 24.15 -2.54
CA THR A 215 -2.25 24.84 -1.57
C THR A 215 -0.95 24.06 -1.35
N ILE A 216 0.19 24.75 -1.49
CA ILE A 216 1.51 24.19 -1.20
C ILE A 216 2.03 24.82 0.10
N SER A 217 2.33 23.98 1.07
CA SER A 217 2.59 24.33 2.46
C SER A 217 4.00 23.90 2.88
N PRO A 218 4.99 24.80 2.93
CA PRO A 218 6.34 24.49 3.40
C PRO A 218 6.32 24.03 4.85
N ASN A 219 6.94 22.88 5.15
CA ASN A 219 6.89 22.23 6.45
C ASN A 219 8.27 21.78 6.92
N GLU A 220 8.48 21.71 8.24
CA GLU A 220 9.67 21.01 8.76
C GLU A 220 9.60 19.52 8.43
N ASN A 221 10.75 18.88 8.28
CA ASN A 221 10.76 17.44 8.02
C ASN A 221 10.45 16.65 9.29
N VAL A 222 9.16 16.45 9.53
CA VAL A 222 8.60 15.67 10.64
C VAL A 222 8.14 14.27 10.20
N GLY A 223 8.58 13.82 9.02
CA GLY A 223 8.22 12.53 8.43
C GLY A 223 6.80 12.50 7.87
N GLY A 224 6.35 11.30 7.50
CA GLY A 224 5.01 11.05 6.95
C GLY A 224 3.92 11.44 7.94
N ALA A 225 3.97 10.91 9.16
CA ALA A 225 2.94 11.17 10.18
C ALA A 225 2.68 12.65 10.42
N GLY A 226 3.74 13.47 10.53
CA GLY A 226 3.59 14.90 10.75
C GLY A 226 3.17 15.69 9.52
N GLY A 227 3.56 15.25 8.32
CA GLY A 227 3.05 15.84 7.08
C GLY A 227 1.57 15.56 6.89
N PHE A 228 1.14 14.32 7.13
CA PHE A 228 -0.27 13.94 7.07
C PHE A 228 -1.10 14.61 8.17
N ALA A 229 -0.57 14.71 9.41
CA ALA A 229 -1.22 15.47 10.47
C ALA A 229 -1.44 16.95 10.08
N ARG A 230 -0.43 17.58 9.46
CA ARG A 230 -0.58 18.94 8.92
C ARG A 230 -1.63 19.01 7.82
N GLY A 231 -1.62 18.07 6.87
CA GLY A 231 -2.61 18.00 5.80
C GLY A 231 -4.04 17.84 6.33
N MET A 232 -4.24 17.01 7.36
CA MET A 232 -5.53 16.88 8.06
C MET A 232 -5.96 18.20 8.73
N ILE A 233 -5.04 18.92 9.39
CA ILE A 233 -5.33 20.22 10.02
C ILE A 233 -5.70 21.26 8.95
N GLU A 234 -4.95 21.36 7.87
CA GLU A 234 -5.21 22.33 6.81
C GLU A 234 -6.56 22.05 6.12
N ALA A 235 -6.87 20.78 5.83
CA ALA A 235 -8.17 20.38 5.30
C ALA A 235 -9.34 20.68 6.27
N MET A 236 -9.08 20.60 7.57
CA MET A 236 -10.06 20.92 8.62
C MET A 236 -10.35 22.42 8.71
N GLU A 237 -9.36 23.27 8.39
CA GLU A 237 -9.37 24.71 8.63
C GLU A 237 -9.42 25.55 7.34
N GLN A 238 -9.48 24.91 6.17
CA GLN A 238 -9.68 25.59 4.89
C GLN A 238 -11.02 26.34 4.84
N SER A 239 -11.19 27.23 3.84
CA SER A 239 -12.35 28.12 3.73
C SER A 239 -13.70 27.38 3.69
N THR A 240 -13.75 26.26 2.96
CA THR A 240 -14.88 25.33 2.96
C THR A 240 -14.41 24.06 3.68
N PRO A 241 -14.72 23.89 4.97
CA PRO A 241 -14.20 22.77 5.75
C PRO A 241 -14.45 21.43 5.06
N ALA A 242 -13.40 20.62 4.88
CA ALA A 242 -13.53 19.34 4.21
C ALA A 242 -14.47 18.41 4.99
N THR A 243 -15.33 17.70 4.27
CA THR A 243 -16.12 16.59 4.82
C THR A 243 -15.27 15.32 4.93
N HIS A 244 -14.29 15.15 4.04
CA HIS A 244 -13.42 13.98 3.94
C HIS A 244 -12.00 14.40 3.55
N VAL A 245 -11.01 13.67 4.05
CA VAL A 245 -9.60 13.86 3.68
C VAL A 245 -9.07 12.60 3.01
N LEU A 246 -8.66 12.69 1.75
CA LEU A 246 -7.94 11.63 1.04
C LEU A 246 -6.44 11.80 1.28
N ILE A 247 -5.88 10.93 2.11
CA ILE A 247 -4.44 10.83 2.32
C ILE A 247 -3.83 10.02 1.19
N MET A 248 -2.75 10.56 0.61
CA MET A 248 -2.07 9.94 -0.53
C MET A 248 -0.56 10.22 -0.51
N ASP A 249 0.23 9.18 -0.80
CA ASP A 249 1.69 9.29 -0.93
C ASP A 249 2.09 10.21 -2.10
N ASP A 250 3.30 10.77 -2.06
CA ASP A 250 3.79 11.65 -3.13
C ASP A 250 4.39 10.88 -4.31
N ASP A 251 4.95 9.69 -4.11
CA ASP A 251 5.65 8.89 -5.13
C ASP A 251 4.80 7.76 -5.74
N VAL A 252 3.49 7.99 -5.86
CA VAL A 252 2.54 7.11 -6.55
C VAL A 252 2.17 7.62 -7.94
N GLU A 253 1.78 6.70 -8.82
CA GLU A 253 0.99 7.04 -10.00
C GLU A 253 -0.51 6.96 -9.66
N VAL A 254 -1.18 8.10 -9.80
CA VAL A 254 -2.59 8.27 -9.43
C VAL A 254 -3.50 7.98 -10.62
N SER A 255 -4.60 7.27 -10.37
CA SER A 255 -5.75 7.22 -11.27
C SER A 255 -6.76 8.31 -10.90
N PRO A 256 -7.00 9.32 -11.76
CA PRO A 256 -8.03 10.33 -11.52
C PRO A 256 -9.41 9.71 -11.33
N GLU A 257 -9.68 8.62 -12.05
CA GLU A 257 -10.92 7.85 -11.93
C GLU A 257 -11.09 7.25 -10.54
N SER A 258 -10.02 6.83 -9.86
CA SER A 258 -10.10 6.35 -8.48
C SER A 258 -10.58 7.45 -7.52
N ILE A 259 -10.13 8.70 -7.71
CA ILE A 259 -10.59 9.85 -6.92
C ILE A 259 -12.05 10.17 -7.23
N ARG A 260 -12.43 10.15 -8.52
CA ARG A 260 -13.83 10.35 -8.94
C ARG A 260 -14.75 9.29 -8.34
N ARG A 261 -14.40 8.01 -8.43
CA ARG A 261 -15.18 6.91 -7.83
C ARG A 261 -15.27 7.03 -6.31
N THR A 262 -14.19 7.45 -5.65
CA THR A 262 -14.21 7.71 -4.20
C THR A 262 -15.19 8.83 -3.87
N TYR A 263 -15.14 9.96 -4.58
CA TYR A 263 -16.06 11.08 -4.41
C TYR A 263 -17.52 10.65 -4.58
N GLU A 264 -17.85 9.99 -5.70
CA GLU A 264 -19.21 9.56 -5.99
C GLU A 264 -19.70 8.46 -5.03
N LEU A 265 -18.82 7.55 -4.60
CA LEU A 265 -19.13 6.55 -3.58
C LEU A 265 -19.59 7.22 -2.28
N LEU A 266 -18.86 8.24 -1.81
CA LEU A 266 -19.17 8.97 -0.59
C LEU A 266 -20.50 9.72 -0.68
N ARG A 267 -20.87 10.23 -1.86
CA ARG A 267 -22.18 10.88 -2.09
C ARG A 267 -23.36 9.92 -1.94
N MET A 268 -23.12 8.62 -2.10
CA MET A 268 -24.16 7.58 -2.08
C MET A 268 -24.15 6.72 -0.82
N VAL A 269 -23.17 6.90 0.07
CA VAL A 269 -22.91 6.01 1.21
C VAL A 269 -24.14 5.86 2.11
N ASN A 270 -24.46 4.64 2.53
CA ASN A 270 -25.55 4.41 3.47
C ASN A 270 -25.13 4.77 4.91
N SER A 271 -26.08 4.77 5.84
CA SER A 271 -25.82 5.13 7.24
C SER A 271 -24.87 4.18 7.96
N GLU A 272 -24.76 2.93 7.52
CA GLU A 272 -23.86 1.95 8.13
C GLU A 272 -22.38 2.24 7.83
N TYR A 273 -22.10 2.86 6.68
CA TYR A 273 -20.75 3.15 6.19
C TYR A 273 -20.40 4.65 6.21
N GLU A 274 -21.20 5.50 6.86
CA GLU A 274 -21.01 6.96 6.89
C GLU A 274 -19.65 7.39 7.50
N GLU A 275 -19.10 6.58 8.41
CA GLU A 275 -17.79 6.79 9.03
C GLU A 275 -16.71 5.82 8.53
N ALA A 276 -17.01 5.06 7.47
CA ALA A 276 -16.08 4.10 6.93
C ALA A 276 -14.91 4.77 6.21
N PHE A 277 -13.75 4.13 6.25
CA PHE A 277 -12.59 4.56 5.47
C PHE A 277 -12.70 3.98 4.06
N VAL A 278 -12.47 4.80 3.04
CA VAL A 278 -12.29 4.29 1.67
C VAL A 278 -10.81 4.00 1.49
N SER A 279 -10.46 2.74 1.25
CA SER A 279 -9.07 2.32 1.04
C SER A 279 -8.85 1.91 -0.41
N GLY A 280 -7.84 2.51 -1.04
CA GLY A 280 -7.43 2.19 -2.40
C GLY A 280 -6.38 1.09 -2.42
N ALA A 281 -6.50 0.18 -3.37
CA ALA A 281 -5.52 -0.88 -3.56
C ALA A 281 -4.16 -0.31 -4.01
N MET A 282 -3.08 -0.84 -3.46
CA MET A 282 -1.73 -0.61 -3.96
C MET A 282 -1.40 -1.66 -5.02
N LEU A 283 -1.29 -1.23 -6.28
CA LEU A 283 -0.71 -2.01 -7.37
C LEU A 283 0.78 -1.69 -7.48
N ASN A 284 1.59 -2.63 -7.96
CA ASN A 284 3.03 -2.41 -8.09
C ASN A 284 3.38 -1.63 -9.37
N ILE A 285 4.21 -0.59 -9.30
CA ILE A 285 4.69 0.12 -10.49
C ILE A 285 5.49 -0.81 -11.41
N GLU A 286 6.34 -1.67 -10.85
CA GLU A 286 7.22 -2.54 -11.65
C GLU A 286 6.49 -3.77 -12.21
N ASP A 287 5.33 -4.12 -11.66
CA ASP A 287 4.48 -5.21 -12.16
C ASP A 287 3.01 -4.81 -12.02
N THR A 288 2.56 -4.04 -13.01
CA THR A 288 1.34 -3.20 -12.91
C THR A 288 0.03 -3.95 -12.77
N GLN A 289 0.03 -5.26 -12.99
CA GLN A 289 -1.12 -6.14 -12.78
C GLN A 289 -1.17 -6.74 -11.36
N ILE A 290 -0.09 -6.64 -10.58
CA ILE A 290 -0.05 -7.21 -9.23
C ILE A 290 -0.61 -6.20 -8.23
N MET A 291 -1.76 -6.52 -7.66
CA MET A 291 -2.28 -5.91 -6.45
C MET A 291 -1.60 -6.52 -5.23
N ARG A 292 -0.92 -5.68 -4.46
CA ARG A 292 -0.22 -6.10 -3.23
C ARG A 292 -1.17 -6.18 -2.04
N GLU A 293 -1.92 -5.12 -1.80
CA GLU A 293 -2.78 -4.95 -0.62
C GLU A 293 -3.73 -3.77 -0.81
N ASP A 294 -4.93 -3.83 -0.24
CA ASP A 294 -5.83 -2.67 -0.06
C ASP A 294 -6.11 -2.36 1.41
N THR A 295 -6.03 -3.35 2.29
CA THR A 295 -6.11 -3.23 3.74
C THR A 295 -5.26 -4.32 4.39
N GLY A 296 -4.83 -4.07 5.62
CA GLY A 296 -4.04 -5.00 6.42
C GLY A 296 -4.64 -5.21 7.78
N TYR A 297 -4.06 -6.14 8.54
CA TYR A 297 -4.34 -6.32 9.96
C TYR A 297 -3.07 -6.68 10.73
N ILE A 298 -3.10 -6.50 12.04
CA ILE A 298 -2.06 -7.02 12.91
C ILE A 298 -2.38 -8.47 13.23
N ASN A 299 -1.51 -9.39 12.82
CA ASN A 299 -1.68 -10.80 13.17
C ASN A 299 -1.60 -10.97 14.71
N PRO A 300 -2.64 -11.47 15.38
CA PRO A 300 -2.73 -11.49 16.84
C PRO A 300 -1.69 -12.41 17.49
N GLU A 301 -1.25 -13.45 16.78
CA GLU A 301 -0.23 -14.40 17.25
C GLU A 301 1.20 -13.92 17.02
N LEU A 302 1.42 -13.11 15.98
CA LEU A 302 2.75 -12.72 15.52
C LEU A 302 3.12 -11.26 15.81
N GLY A 303 2.13 -10.37 15.98
CA GLY A 303 2.33 -8.95 16.27
C GLY A 303 2.98 -8.22 15.11
N VAL A 304 2.64 -8.61 13.88
CA VAL A 304 3.16 -8.03 12.64
C VAL A 304 2.01 -7.71 11.70
N CYS A 305 2.21 -6.66 10.91
CA CYS A 305 1.35 -6.31 9.79
C CYS A 305 1.31 -7.44 8.76
N VAL A 306 0.11 -7.85 8.37
CA VAL A 306 -0.14 -8.80 7.27
C VAL A 306 -1.29 -8.27 6.41
N PRO A 307 -1.27 -8.53 5.10
CA PRO A 307 -2.36 -8.09 4.23
C PRO A 307 -3.65 -8.86 4.55
N ALA A 308 -4.80 -8.18 4.46
CA ALA A 308 -6.10 -8.79 4.66
C ALA A 308 -6.46 -9.77 3.53
N LYS A 309 -5.97 -9.49 2.33
CA LYS A 309 -6.17 -10.30 1.11
C LYS A 309 -4.84 -10.89 0.67
N ARG A 310 -4.90 -12.05 0.01
CA ARG A 310 -3.72 -12.57 -0.70
C ARG A 310 -3.31 -11.60 -1.82
N GLN A 311 -2.06 -11.70 -2.27
CA GLN A 311 -1.63 -11.00 -3.48
C GLN A 311 -2.44 -11.50 -4.69
N MET A 312 -2.86 -10.58 -5.55
CA MET A 312 -3.74 -10.84 -6.69
C MET A 312 -3.17 -10.27 -7.99
N LEU A 313 -3.38 -10.99 -9.09
CA LEU A 313 -3.13 -10.56 -10.46
C LEU A 313 -4.42 -10.00 -11.04
N VAL A 314 -4.67 -8.70 -10.87
CA VAL A 314 -5.95 -8.06 -11.23
C VAL A 314 -6.14 -7.87 -12.75
N SER A 315 -5.22 -8.38 -13.56
CA SER A 315 -5.40 -8.62 -15.00
C SER A 315 -6.19 -9.90 -15.29
N GLN A 316 -6.41 -10.75 -14.29
CA GLN A 316 -7.13 -12.02 -14.39
C GLN A 316 -8.49 -11.94 -13.71
N TYR A 317 -9.53 -12.34 -14.43
CA TYR A 317 -10.93 -12.28 -14.02
C TYR A 317 -11.18 -12.93 -12.65
N LEU A 318 -10.64 -14.13 -12.40
CA LEU A 318 -10.83 -14.82 -11.13
C LEU A 318 -10.35 -13.99 -9.94
N ASP A 319 -9.20 -13.34 -10.06
CA ASP A 319 -8.64 -12.49 -9.01
C ASP A 319 -9.43 -11.18 -8.86
N VAL A 320 -9.98 -10.64 -9.95
CA VAL A 320 -10.87 -9.47 -9.93
C VAL A 320 -12.18 -9.77 -9.18
N VAL A 321 -12.74 -10.98 -9.36
CA VAL A 321 -13.95 -11.44 -8.66
C VAL A 321 -13.64 -11.77 -7.19
N ASP A 322 -12.56 -12.49 -6.92
CA ASP A 322 -12.13 -12.87 -5.56
C ASP A 322 -11.88 -11.63 -4.68
N ASN A 323 -11.28 -10.57 -5.26
CA ASN A 323 -11.06 -9.31 -4.56
C ASN A 323 -12.36 -8.68 -4.03
N GLU A 324 -13.44 -8.77 -4.80
CA GLU A 324 -14.74 -8.17 -4.49
C GLU A 324 -15.61 -9.06 -3.61
N ALA A 325 -15.50 -10.37 -3.79
CA ALA A 325 -16.18 -11.37 -2.99
C ALA A 325 -15.63 -11.50 -1.57
N PHE A 326 -14.50 -10.85 -1.25
CA PHE A 326 -13.86 -10.88 0.06
C PHE A 326 -14.85 -10.72 1.23
N ASN A 327 -14.84 -11.73 2.10
CA ASN A 327 -15.58 -11.77 3.36
C ASN A 327 -14.61 -11.61 4.53
N GLU A 328 -14.75 -10.50 5.25
CA GLU A 328 -13.92 -10.16 6.40
C GLU A 328 -14.07 -11.15 7.55
N GLU A 329 -15.30 -11.53 7.89
CA GLU A 329 -15.59 -12.40 9.04
C GLU A 329 -14.99 -13.81 8.87
N GLU A 330 -14.84 -14.26 7.63
CA GLU A 330 -14.25 -15.57 7.30
C GLU A 330 -12.73 -15.52 7.14
N SER A 331 -12.20 -14.37 6.69
CA SER A 331 -10.79 -14.26 6.27
C SER A 331 -9.88 -13.67 7.34
N ILE A 332 -10.43 -12.94 8.30
CA ILE A 332 -9.69 -12.19 9.32
C ILE A 332 -9.98 -12.80 10.70
N PRO A 333 -8.95 -13.09 11.52
CA PRO A 333 -9.16 -13.53 12.89
C PRO A 333 -10.03 -12.54 13.68
N ALA A 334 -10.98 -13.04 14.47
CA ALA A 334 -11.95 -12.20 15.17
C ALA A 334 -11.34 -11.23 16.20
N ASP A 335 -10.13 -11.53 16.69
CA ASP A 335 -9.35 -10.71 17.62
C ASP A 335 -8.25 -9.89 16.91
N ALA A 336 -8.26 -9.85 15.58
CA ALA A 336 -7.38 -9.00 14.80
C ALA A 336 -8.02 -7.64 14.52
N HIS A 337 -7.19 -6.59 14.49
CA HIS A 337 -7.62 -5.24 14.15
C HIS A 337 -7.07 -4.85 12.79
N ARG A 338 -7.96 -4.35 11.92
CA ARG A 338 -7.63 -3.93 10.56
C ARG A 338 -7.22 -2.46 10.49
N TYR A 339 -6.43 -2.15 9.47
CA TYR A 339 -6.03 -0.80 9.12
C TYR A 339 -5.99 -0.63 7.59
N ALA A 340 -5.99 0.62 7.14
CA ALA A 340 -5.71 1.02 5.77
C ALA A 340 -4.43 1.85 5.75
N ALA A 341 -3.53 1.55 4.81
CA ALA A 341 -2.31 2.30 4.69
C ALA A 341 -2.53 3.60 3.91
N TRP A 342 -1.63 4.57 4.13
CA TRP A 342 -1.81 5.95 3.70
C TRP A 342 -1.31 6.28 2.28
N TRP A 343 -1.02 5.26 1.46
CA TRP A 343 -0.81 5.48 0.03
C TRP A 343 -2.10 5.95 -0.67
N TYR A 344 -3.27 5.52 -0.18
CA TYR A 344 -4.59 5.96 -0.61
C TYR A 344 -5.64 5.60 0.45
N CYS A 345 -5.95 6.54 1.35
CA CYS A 345 -6.93 6.34 2.41
C CYS A 345 -7.79 7.59 2.60
N CYS A 346 -9.09 7.49 2.29
CA CYS A 346 -10.05 8.56 2.52
C CYS A 346 -10.71 8.40 3.88
N ILE A 347 -10.61 9.43 4.71
CA ILE A 347 -11.05 9.43 6.11
C ILE A 347 -12.11 10.53 6.30
N PRO A 348 -13.30 10.20 6.84
CA PRO A 348 -14.30 11.20 7.17
C PRO A 348 -13.80 12.18 8.23
N MET A 349 -14.08 13.47 8.04
CA MET A 349 -13.67 14.53 8.98
C MET A 349 -14.35 14.37 10.35
N SER A 350 -15.54 13.74 10.41
CA SER A 350 -16.18 13.35 11.68
C SER A 350 -15.28 12.44 12.52
N VAL A 351 -14.66 11.45 11.88
CA VAL A 351 -13.71 10.54 12.55
C VAL A 351 -12.48 11.30 12.99
N ILE A 352 -11.85 12.10 12.13
CA ILE A 352 -10.66 12.91 12.49
C ILE A 352 -10.94 13.80 13.70
N ARG A 353 -12.11 14.47 13.75
CA ARG A 353 -12.49 15.32 14.89
C ARG A 353 -12.72 14.52 16.17
N ARG A 354 -13.24 13.29 16.07
CA ARG A 354 -13.49 12.41 17.22
C ARG A 354 -12.21 11.79 17.77
N VAL A 355 -11.37 11.25 16.90
CA VAL A 355 -10.19 10.44 17.30
C VAL A 355 -8.94 11.30 17.45
N GLY A 356 -8.87 12.45 16.78
CA GLY A 356 -7.68 13.30 16.72
C GLY A 356 -6.79 12.95 15.52
N LEU A 357 -5.50 13.18 15.68
CA LEU A 357 -4.44 13.05 14.66
C LEU A 357 -3.56 11.83 14.97
N PRO A 358 -2.69 11.39 14.04
CA PRO A 358 -1.73 10.32 14.33
C PRO A 358 -0.78 10.64 15.49
N LEU A 359 -0.18 9.60 16.06
CA LEU A 359 0.94 9.76 16.98
C LEU A 359 2.13 10.48 16.30
N PRO A 360 2.94 11.27 17.03
CA PRO A 360 4.12 11.97 16.50
C PRO A 360 5.32 11.05 16.32
N VAL A 361 5.13 10.01 15.53
CA VAL A 361 6.19 9.19 14.97
C VAL A 361 6.69 9.81 13.67
N PHE A 362 7.77 9.25 13.08
CA PHE A 362 8.31 9.80 11.82
C PHE A 362 7.68 9.12 10.60
N VAL A 363 7.79 7.80 10.52
CA VAL A 363 7.26 6.91 9.48
C VAL A 363 7.02 5.54 10.10
N ARG A 364 6.11 4.76 9.52
CA ARG A 364 5.68 3.42 9.97
C ARG A 364 4.83 3.46 11.23
N TYR A 365 3.79 2.64 11.22
CA TYR A 365 2.80 2.44 12.29
C TYR A 365 1.92 3.66 12.57
N ASP A 366 2.13 4.80 11.91
CA ASP A 366 1.22 5.94 11.94
C ASP A 366 -0.15 5.61 11.36
N ASP A 367 -0.18 4.98 10.20
CA ASP A 367 -1.38 4.48 9.54
C ASP A 367 -2.04 3.31 10.28
N VAL A 368 -1.23 2.34 10.74
CA VAL A 368 -1.68 1.17 11.50
C VAL A 368 -2.34 1.59 12.81
N GLU A 369 -1.64 2.42 13.58
CA GLU A 369 -2.12 2.91 14.87
C GLU A 369 -3.41 3.71 14.70
N TYR A 370 -3.42 4.67 13.76
CA TYR A 370 -4.57 5.51 13.52
C TYR A 370 -5.78 4.71 13.04
N GLY A 371 -5.56 3.77 12.11
CA GLY A 371 -6.60 2.87 11.60
C GLY A 371 -7.21 2.04 12.71
N ILE A 372 -6.40 1.40 13.56
CA ILE A 372 -6.89 0.56 14.66
C ILE A 372 -7.58 1.41 15.73
N ARG A 373 -6.99 2.54 16.14
CA ARG A 373 -7.61 3.46 17.12
C ARG A 373 -8.96 3.98 16.66
N SER A 374 -9.12 4.20 15.35
CA SER A 374 -10.37 4.71 14.77
C SER A 374 -11.51 3.69 14.74
N HIS A 375 -11.20 2.39 14.84
CA HIS A 375 -12.16 1.28 14.69
C HIS A 375 -13.11 1.43 13.48
N PRO A 376 -12.60 1.73 12.27
CA PRO A 376 -13.46 2.04 11.14
C PRO A 376 -14.00 0.76 10.49
N LYS A 377 -15.11 0.90 9.78
CA LYS A 377 -15.43 0.00 8.67
C LYS A 377 -14.58 0.38 7.46
N PHE A 378 -14.32 -0.57 6.57
CA PHE A 378 -13.57 -0.31 5.33
C PHE A 378 -14.44 -0.51 4.10
N MET A 379 -14.38 0.47 3.20
CA MET A 379 -14.85 0.36 1.82
C MET A 379 -13.63 0.15 0.91
N THR A 380 -13.53 -1.03 0.32
CA THR A 380 -12.53 -1.38 -0.72
C THR A 380 -13.25 -1.81 -1.98
N MET A 381 -12.78 -1.41 -3.15
CA MET A 381 -13.43 -1.68 -4.44
C MET A 381 -12.43 -1.66 -5.60
N ASN A 382 -12.67 -2.51 -6.61
CA ASN A 382 -11.97 -2.56 -7.87
C ASN A 382 -12.01 -1.18 -8.57
N GLY A 383 -10.90 -0.83 -9.21
CA GLY A 383 -10.71 0.46 -9.85
C GLY A 383 -10.50 1.66 -8.91
N ILE A 384 -10.53 1.48 -7.59
CA ILE A 384 -9.99 2.45 -6.62
C ILE A 384 -8.60 1.98 -6.21
N CYS A 385 -7.56 2.58 -6.81
CA CYS A 385 -6.18 2.16 -6.60
C CYS A 385 -5.15 3.24 -6.92
N VAL A 386 -3.91 2.96 -6.54
CA VAL A 386 -2.71 3.68 -6.98
C VAL A 386 -1.63 2.67 -7.39
N TRP A 387 -0.71 3.08 -8.26
CA TRP A 387 0.51 2.30 -8.49
C TRP A 387 1.65 2.88 -7.65
N HIS A 388 2.34 2.00 -6.92
CA HIS A 388 3.43 2.37 -6.01
C HIS A 388 4.61 1.40 -6.13
N ALA A 389 5.81 1.84 -5.74
CA ALA A 389 7.00 1.00 -5.80
C ALA A 389 6.92 -0.21 -4.84
N LYS A 390 7.38 -1.38 -5.29
CA LYS A 390 7.41 -2.62 -4.48
C LYS A 390 8.10 -2.42 -3.13
N PHE A 391 7.61 -3.10 -2.09
CA PHE A 391 8.20 -3.03 -0.75
C PHE A 391 9.63 -3.59 -0.70
N GLU A 392 9.91 -4.64 -1.47
CA GLU A 392 11.21 -5.32 -1.50
C GLU A 392 12.31 -4.38 -2.01
N ILE A 393 12.00 -3.55 -3.01
CA ILE A 393 12.93 -2.56 -3.58
C ILE A 393 13.21 -1.42 -2.58
N ARG A 394 12.30 -1.19 -1.63
CA ARG A 394 12.37 -0.10 -0.64
C ARG A 394 12.84 -0.56 0.73
N TYR A 395 13.38 -1.77 0.86
CA TYR A 395 13.89 -2.26 2.14
C TYR A 395 14.93 -1.30 2.72
N ASN A 396 14.73 -0.92 3.98
CA ASN A 396 15.64 -0.06 4.71
C ASN A 396 15.61 -0.43 6.19
N ALA A 397 16.70 -0.98 6.73
CA ALA A 397 16.76 -1.38 8.14
C ALA A 397 16.53 -0.23 9.13
N GLY A 398 16.87 1.01 8.76
CA GLY A 398 16.52 2.18 9.58
C GLY A 398 15.01 2.36 9.74
N VAL A 399 14.22 1.95 8.75
CA VAL A 399 12.76 1.89 8.81
C VAL A 399 12.31 0.59 9.46
N GLU A 400 12.72 -0.56 8.92
CA GLU A 400 12.16 -1.88 9.24
C GLU A 400 12.66 -2.50 10.54
N ARG A 401 13.78 -2.02 11.09
CA ARG A 401 14.33 -2.51 12.38
C ARG A 401 14.22 -1.47 13.46
N TYR A 402 14.62 -0.23 13.18
CA TYR A 402 14.55 0.85 14.18
C TYR A 402 13.13 1.44 14.32
N GLN A 403 12.55 2.02 13.26
CA GLN A 403 11.24 2.69 13.36
C GLN A 403 10.11 1.69 13.66
N SER A 404 10.03 0.57 12.94
CA SER A 404 8.98 -0.43 13.14
C SER A 404 8.99 -1.00 14.57
N THR A 405 10.16 -1.25 15.15
CA THR A 405 10.26 -1.69 16.56
C THR A 405 9.77 -0.61 17.51
N ARG A 406 10.33 0.61 17.40
CA ARG A 406 10.00 1.70 18.32
C ARG A 406 8.52 2.06 18.24
N ASN A 407 8.03 2.33 17.03
CA ASN A 407 6.69 2.84 16.80
C ASN A 407 5.63 1.74 17.04
N GLY A 408 5.90 0.49 16.66
CA GLY A 408 4.99 -0.62 16.93
C GLY A 408 4.79 -0.85 18.44
N MET A 409 5.84 -0.72 19.24
CA MET A 409 5.73 -0.82 20.70
C MET A 409 5.04 0.38 21.35
N ILE A 410 5.27 1.59 20.83
CA ILE A 410 4.53 2.78 21.26
C ILE A 410 3.04 2.60 20.97
N ALA A 411 2.70 2.26 19.72
CA ALA A 411 1.33 2.05 19.28
C ALA A 411 0.64 0.91 20.03
N GLN A 412 1.37 -0.17 20.37
CA GLN A 412 0.84 -1.21 21.23
C GLN A 412 0.48 -0.69 22.63
N MET A 413 1.27 0.22 23.23
CA MET A 413 0.99 0.78 24.55
C MET A 413 -0.14 1.81 24.55
N THR A 414 -0.29 2.58 23.47
CA THR A 414 -1.33 3.61 23.35
C THR A 414 -2.67 3.02 22.95
N THR A 415 -2.66 2.03 22.06
CA THR A 415 -3.84 1.66 21.28
C THR A 415 -4.22 0.19 21.44
N GLY A 416 -3.27 -0.67 21.80
CA GLY A 416 -3.53 -2.11 21.92
C GLY A 416 -3.69 -2.79 20.55
N LEU A 417 -2.65 -2.73 19.72
CA LEU A 417 -2.68 -3.27 18.35
C LEU A 417 -2.86 -4.79 18.27
N ALA A 418 -2.36 -5.52 19.26
CA ALA A 418 -2.53 -6.96 19.43
C ALA A 418 -3.02 -7.28 20.85
N PRO A 419 -3.61 -8.48 21.08
CA PRO A 419 -4.17 -8.85 22.39
C PRO A 419 -3.17 -8.82 23.56
N ASP A 420 -1.88 -9.06 23.31
CA ASP A 420 -0.83 -9.02 24.33
C ASP A 420 0.44 -8.33 23.82
N PHE A 421 1.02 -7.47 24.67
CA PHE A 421 2.33 -6.88 24.43
C PHE A 421 3.44 -7.93 24.27
N ASP A 422 3.33 -9.09 24.93
CA ASP A 422 4.32 -10.16 24.79
C ASP A 422 4.43 -10.66 23.35
N THR A 423 3.39 -10.49 22.53
CA THR A 423 3.43 -10.74 21.09
C THR A 423 4.45 -9.83 20.39
N PHE A 424 4.46 -8.53 20.70
CA PHE A 424 5.46 -7.58 20.17
C PHE A 424 6.88 -7.88 20.70
N LEU A 425 7.02 -8.32 21.96
CA LEU A 425 8.32 -8.76 22.47
C LEU A 425 8.85 -10.00 21.75
N LYS A 426 7.98 -10.97 21.43
CA LYS A 426 8.33 -12.14 20.59
C LYS A 426 8.71 -11.70 19.17
N GLY A 427 8.00 -10.72 18.61
CA GLY A 427 8.33 -10.09 17.34
C GLY A 427 9.74 -9.47 17.34
N LEU A 428 10.05 -8.64 18.33
CA LEU A 428 11.40 -8.08 18.53
C LEU A 428 12.46 -9.18 18.65
N HIS A 429 12.21 -10.21 19.47
CA HIS A 429 13.12 -11.34 19.61
C HIS A 429 13.38 -12.02 18.26
N ARG A 430 12.33 -12.28 17.47
CA ARG A 430 12.43 -12.92 16.16
C ARG A 430 13.23 -12.07 15.18
N GLN A 431 13.04 -10.76 15.17
CA GLN A 431 13.81 -9.85 14.30
C GLN A 431 15.30 -9.85 14.67
N ILE A 432 15.63 -9.66 15.96
CA ILE A 432 17.02 -9.69 16.42
C ILE A 432 17.65 -11.07 16.13
N ASP A 433 16.94 -12.16 16.41
CA ASP A 433 17.43 -13.51 16.15
C ASP A 433 17.66 -13.77 14.66
N LEU A 434 16.75 -13.32 13.80
CA LEU A 434 16.89 -13.41 12.35
C LEU A 434 18.15 -12.71 11.85
N GLU A 435 18.38 -11.47 12.27
CA GLU A 435 19.56 -10.71 11.86
C GLU A 435 20.86 -11.33 12.40
N MET A 436 20.88 -11.74 13.68
CA MET A 436 22.03 -12.42 14.29
C MET A 436 22.35 -13.75 13.60
N ARG A 437 21.35 -14.50 13.13
CA ARG A 437 21.57 -15.77 12.41
C ARG A 437 22.21 -15.57 11.03
N LYS A 438 21.99 -14.41 10.41
CA LYS A 438 22.56 -14.02 9.11
C LYS A 438 23.79 -13.11 9.23
N PHE A 439 24.39 -13.03 10.43
CA PHE A 439 25.53 -12.18 10.77
C PHE A 439 25.33 -10.68 10.53
N ASN A 440 24.08 -10.23 10.46
CA ASN A 440 23.74 -8.81 10.32
C ASN A 440 23.62 -8.15 11.70
N TYR A 441 24.73 -8.12 12.43
CA TYR A 441 24.76 -7.59 13.79
C TYR A 441 24.41 -6.10 13.86
N THR A 442 24.74 -5.35 12.80
CA THR A 442 24.47 -3.92 12.69
C THR A 442 22.96 -3.63 12.73
N ASP A 443 22.17 -4.36 11.94
CA ASP A 443 20.72 -4.16 11.93
C ASP A 443 20.03 -4.75 13.17
N ALA A 444 20.62 -5.78 13.80
CA ALA A 444 20.19 -6.27 15.11
C ALA A 444 20.35 -5.21 16.22
N GLU A 445 21.47 -4.47 16.20
CA GLU A 445 21.70 -3.34 17.11
C GLU A 445 20.72 -2.19 16.85
N LEU A 446 20.34 -1.93 15.58
CA LEU A 446 19.31 -0.95 15.26
C LEU A 446 17.94 -1.28 15.84
N ALA A 447 17.55 -2.56 15.84
CA ALA A 447 16.31 -2.97 16.51
C ALA A 447 16.36 -2.70 18.03
N LEU A 448 17.51 -2.93 18.66
CA LEU A 448 17.73 -2.60 20.08
C LEU A 448 17.72 -1.10 20.33
N ASP A 449 18.32 -0.28 19.45
CA ASP A 449 18.22 1.18 19.52
C ASP A 449 16.76 1.65 19.49
N GLY A 450 15.94 1.05 18.62
CA GLY A 450 14.51 1.34 18.54
C GLY A 450 13.76 0.96 19.82
N PHE A 451 14.07 -0.22 20.38
CA PHE A 451 13.49 -0.68 21.63
C PHE A 451 13.88 0.23 22.81
N GLU A 452 15.16 0.59 22.93
CA GLU A 452 15.66 1.48 23.98
C GLU A 452 15.05 2.88 23.91
N ASP A 453 14.82 3.42 22.70
CA ASP A 453 14.16 4.70 22.53
C ASP A 453 12.66 4.65 22.91
N PHE A 454 11.99 3.51 22.74
CA PHE A 454 10.67 3.26 23.33
C PHE A 454 10.72 3.23 24.87
N LEU A 455 11.75 2.61 25.47
CA LEU A 455 11.88 2.53 26.94
C LEU A 455 12.09 3.88 27.64
N LYS A 456 12.35 4.96 26.88
CA LYS A 456 12.44 6.34 27.39
C LYS A 456 11.06 6.95 27.71
N GLY A 457 9.97 6.37 27.23
CA GLY A 457 8.60 6.83 27.49
C GLY A 457 8.15 7.98 26.58
N PRO A 458 6.90 8.44 26.72
CA PRO A 458 6.25 9.36 25.78
C PRO A 458 6.90 10.75 25.71
N LYS A 459 7.51 11.23 26.80
CA LYS A 459 8.24 12.53 26.82
C LYS A 459 9.36 12.60 25.76
N PHE A 460 9.87 11.46 25.33
CA PHE A 460 10.87 11.40 24.27
C PHE A 460 10.27 11.78 22.90
N ILE A 461 9.07 11.28 22.57
CA ILE A 461 8.39 11.56 21.30
C ILE A 461 7.56 12.86 21.32
N GLU A 462 7.31 13.44 22.49
CA GLU A 462 6.75 14.80 22.60
C GLU A 462 7.68 15.89 22.03
N GLN A 463 8.96 15.58 21.89
CA GLN A 463 9.99 16.47 21.38
C GLN A 463 10.27 16.18 19.90
N PRO A 464 10.77 17.16 19.12
CA PRO A 464 11.09 16.99 17.69
C PRO A 464 12.35 16.14 17.44
N VAL A 465 12.43 14.95 18.03
CA VAL A 465 13.55 14.01 17.90
C VAL A 465 13.38 13.04 16.72
N ALA A 466 12.17 12.96 16.16
CA ALA A 466 11.81 11.97 15.16
C ALA A 466 12.74 11.97 13.93
N GLN A 467 13.04 13.16 13.40
CA GLN A 467 13.93 13.34 12.25
C GLN A 467 15.39 13.00 12.57
N GLU A 468 15.94 13.53 13.69
CA GLU A 468 17.30 13.26 14.13
C GLU A 468 17.56 11.76 14.24
N ARG A 469 16.59 11.05 14.84
CA ARG A 469 16.66 9.61 15.04
C ARG A 469 16.55 8.81 13.76
N PHE A 470 15.68 9.21 12.85
CA PHE A 470 15.60 8.58 11.53
C PHE A 470 16.92 8.73 10.75
N MET A 471 17.51 9.92 10.77
CA MET A 471 18.79 10.18 10.10
C MET A 471 19.94 9.41 10.77
N ARG A 472 19.95 9.32 12.11
CA ARG A 472 20.91 8.49 12.84
C ARG A 472 20.78 7.02 12.45
N ALA A 473 19.57 6.46 12.43
CA ALA A 473 19.34 5.07 12.04
C ALA A 473 19.80 4.79 10.60
N ASN A 474 19.54 5.69 9.65
CA ASN A 474 20.01 5.55 8.27
C ASN A 474 21.54 5.65 8.10
N ARG A 475 22.23 6.37 8.99
CA ARG A 475 23.70 6.38 9.01
C ARG A 475 24.28 5.11 9.63
N LEU A 476 23.58 4.52 10.60
CA LEU A 476 24.06 3.37 11.37
C LEU A 476 23.69 2.01 10.75
N LYS A 477 22.67 1.95 9.88
CA LYS A 477 22.29 0.70 9.21
C LYS A 477 23.45 0.10 8.43
N GLU A 478 23.36 -1.21 8.15
CA GLU A 478 24.31 -1.88 7.29
C GLU A 478 24.45 -1.14 5.95
N GLN A 479 25.69 -0.84 5.58
CA GLN A 479 26.02 -0.17 4.33
C GLN A 479 26.32 -1.21 3.27
N VAL A 480 25.69 -1.05 2.11
CA VAL A 480 25.91 -1.89 0.93
C VAL A 480 26.72 -1.12 -0.11
N VAL A 481 27.57 -1.84 -0.83
CA VAL A 481 28.47 -1.28 -1.86
C VAL A 481 28.08 -1.79 -3.25
N PRO A 482 28.35 -1.03 -4.33
CA PRO A 482 28.14 -1.49 -5.70
C PRO A 482 28.90 -2.79 -6.01
N PHE A 483 28.41 -3.58 -6.97
CA PHE A 483 29.03 -4.87 -7.34
C PHE A 483 30.52 -4.81 -7.67
N ASP A 484 31.00 -3.74 -8.31
CA ASP A 484 32.42 -3.58 -8.62
C ASP A 484 33.27 -3.50 -7.35
N GLU A 485 32.83 -2.71 -6.38
CA GLU A 485 33.50 -2.59 -5.07
C GLU A 485 33.33 -3.87 -4.25
N LEU A 486 32.15 -4.51 -4.28
CA LEU A 486 31.90 -5.78 -3.61
C LEU A 486 32.85 -6.87 -4.11
N LYS A 487 33.08 -6.93 -5.43
CA LYS A 487 34.00 -7.87 -6.07
C LYS A 487 35.44 -7.63 -5.64
N GLN A 488 35.86 -6.37 -5.53
CA GLN A 488 37.17 -6.01 -4.98
C GLN A 488 37.31 -6.47 -3.53
N GLN A 489 36.34 -6.12 -2.66
CA GLN A 489 36.35 -6.51 -1.25
C GLN A 489 36.37 -8.04 -1.08
N ALA A 490 35.60 -8.77 -1.88
CA ALA A 490 35.59 -10.23 -1.87
C ALA A 490 36.96 -10.83 -2.25
N ALA A 491 37.64 -10.26 -3.26
CA ALA A 491 38.98 -10.70 -3.64
C ALA A 491 40.03 -10.41 -2.55
N GLU A 492 39.99 -9.21 -1.95
CA GLU A 492 40.87 -8.81 -0.83
C GLU A 492 40.69 -9.71 0.41
N GLN A 493 39.47 -10.18 0.64
CA GLN A 493 39.12 -11.11 1.72
C GLN A 493 39.30 -12.59 1.36
N GLY A 494 39.77 -12.91 0.15
CA GLY A 494 40.09 -14.28 -0.26
C GLY A 494 38.89 -15.16 -0.65
N LEU A 495 37.74 -14.57 -1.01
CA LEU A 495 36.57 -15.31 -1.49
C LEU A 495 36.77 -15.77 -2.94
N VAL A 496 37.46 -16.90 -3.11
CA VAL A 496 37.80 -17.45 -4.42
C VAL A 496 36.55 -17.82 -5.23
N GLY A 497 36.47 -17.33 -6.47
CA GLY A 497 35.40 -17.68 -7.41
C GLY A 497 34.12 -16.86 -7.27
N PHE A 498 34.07 -15.89 -6.36
CA PHE A 498 32.95 -14.97 -6.26
C PHE A 498 32.94 -13.97 -7.43
N ASP A 499 31.84 -13.96 -8.20
CA ASP A 499 31.59 -12.98 -9.26
C ASP A 499 30.12 -12.56 -9.23
N PRO A 500 29.77 -11.36 -8.73
CA PRO A 500 28.38 -10.95 -8.57
C PRO A 500 27.63 -10.84 -9.91
N ASP A 501 28.34 -10.61 -11.02
CA ASP A 501 27.74 -10.52 -12.36
C ASP A 501 27.32 -11.88 -12.94
N ARG A 502 27.77 -12.99 -12.34
CA ARG A 502 27.37 -14.35 -12.74
C ARG A 502 26.25 -14.92 -11.88
N LEU A 503 25.82 -14.18 -10.85
CA LEU A 503 24.76 -14.64 -9.96
C LEU A 503 23.42 -14.58 -10.67
N THR A 504 22.60 -15.59 -10.41
CA THR A 504 21.20 -15.62 -10.82
C THR A 504 20.31 -15.41 -9.61
N ARG A 505 19.05 -14.98 -9.82
CA ARG A 505 18.06 -14.91 -8.73
C ARG A 505 17.88 -16.26 -8.05
N GLN A 506 17.90 -17.36 -8.80
CA GLN A 506 17.86 -18.71 -8.21
C GLN A 506 19.03 -18.96 -7.26
N THR A 507 20.24 -18.54 -7.62
CA THR A 507 21.42 -18.65 -6.73
C THR A 507 21.25 -17.86 -5.44
N VAL A 508 20.63 -16.68 -5.51
CA VAL A 508 20.51 -15.74 -4.38
C VAL A 508 19.32 -16.07 -3.47
N GLU A 509 18.21 -16.56 -4.04
CA GLU A 509 16.92 -16.72 -3.36
C GLU A 509 16.64 -18.19 -2.96
N THR A 510 17.37 -19.18 -3.50
CA THR A 510 17.15 -20.60 -3.17
C THR A 510 17.85 -20.98 -1.86
N ASP A 511 17.11 -21.62 -0.96
CA ASP A 511 17.66 -22.28 0.23
C ASP A 511 17.74 -23.80 0.03
N ARG A 512 18.70 -24.45 0.69
CA ARG A 512 18.74 -25.92 0.78
C ARG A 512 18.02 -26.39 2.04
N PRO A 513 17.32 -27.54 2.01
CA PRO A 513 16.76 -28.11 3.22
C PRO A 513 17.89 -28.54 4.18
N ARG A 514 17.67 -28.35 5.48
CA ARG A 514 18.54 -28.85 6.56
C ARG A 514 18.07 -30.21 7.03
N SER A 515 19.01 -31.11 7.30
CA SER A 515 18.79 -32.34 8.05
C SER A 515 18.34 -32.05 9.49
N LEU A 516 17.77 -33.05 10.17
CA LEU A 516 17.37 -32.91 11.57
C LEU A 516 18.54 -32.56 12.50
N GLN A 517 19.74 -33.06 12.19
CA GLN A 517 20.96 -32.77 12.96
C GLN A 517 21.40 -31.32 12.78
N GLU A 518 21.43 -30.82 11.55
CA GLU A 518 21.76 -29.41 11.25
C GLU A 518 20.73 -28.47 11.90
N ARG A 519 19.43 -28.80 11.85
CA ARG A 519 18.37 -28.04 12.52
C ARG A 519 18.58 -27.99 14.03
N ALA A 520 18.89 -29.12 14.66
CA ALA A 520 19.16 -29.19 16.09
C ALA A 520 20.42 -28.37 16.46
N PHE A 521 21.49 -28.49 15.67
CA PHE A 521 22.71 -27.71 15.83
C PHE A 521 22.42 -26.21 15.75
N ASP A 522 21.73 -25.74 14.72
CA ASP A 522 21.43 -24.31 14.53
C ASP A 522 20.48 -23.75 15.58
N PHE A 523 19.54 -24.57 16.06
CA PHE A 523 18.62 -24.19 17.12
C PHE A 523 19.38 -24.00 18.44
N VAL A 524 20.29 -24.92 18.78
CA VAL A 524 21.05 -24.86 20.03
C VAL A 524 22.16 -23.80 19.95
N THR A 525 22.94 -23.79 18.87
CA THR A 525 24.20 -23.05 18.77
C THR A 525 24.09 -21.72 18.03
N HIS A 526 23.04 -21.50 17.25
CA HIS A 526 22.89 -20.35 16.35
C HIS A 526 24.05 -20.27 15.35
N ASN A 527 24.24 -21.34 14.59
CA ASN A 527 25.37 -21.49 13.66
C ASN A 527 26.73 -21.37 14.38
N GLY A 528 26.89 -22.04 15.53
CA GLY A 528 28.10 -22.05 16.34
C GLY A 528 28.26 -20.86 17.31
N GLN A 529 27.52 -19.77 17.14
CA GLN A 529 27.76 -18.50 17.84
C GLN A 529 27.58 -18.54 19.38
N ARG A 530 26.74 -19.44 19.91
CA ARG A 530 26.45 -19.54 21.35
C ARG A 530 27.54 -20.29 22.14
N PHE A 531 28.01 -21.41 21.62
CA PHE A 531 28.78 -22.40 22.38
C PHE A 531 30.10 -22.83 21.73
N VAL A 532 30.26 -22.63 20.42
CA VAL A 532 31.46 -23.02 19.70
C VAL A 532 32.41 -21.83 19.65
N ARG A 533 33.68 -22.05 20.01
CA ARG A 533 34.75 -21.04 19.90
C ARG A 533 35.06 -20.78 18.42
N ASP A 534 35.51 -19.57 18.11
CA ASP A 534 36.03 -19.21 16.78
C ASP A 534 37.05 -20.26 16.30
N GLY A 535 36.91 -20.72 15.04
CA GLY A 535 37.90 -21.59 14.39
C GLY A 535 37.58 -23.08 14.29
N GLN A 536 36.36 -23.55 14.58
CA GLN A 536 35.91 -24.87 14.08
C GLN A 536 35.34 -24.70 12.67
N GLU A 537 36.20 -24.86 11.66
CA GLU A 537 35.83 -24.96 10.25
C GLU A 537 34.83 -26.11 10.07
N GLY A 538 33.69 -25.83 9.46
CA GLY A 538 32.77 -26.88 9.01
C GLY A 538 33.47 -27.71 7.94
N GLN A 539 33.59 -29.02 8.17
CA GLN A 539 34.20 -30.00 7.24
C GLN A 539 33.36 -30.28 5.98
N ASP A 540 32.63 -29.30 5.45
CA ASP A 540 31.95 -29.44 4.18
C ASP A 540 32.82 -28.79 3.09
N GLY A 541 33.37 -29.61 2.19
CA GLY A 541 34.23 -29.22 1.07
C GLY A 541 33.58 -28.35 -0.02
N GLY A 542 32.64 -27.47 0.34
CA GLY A 542 32.08 -26.42 -0.50
C GLY A 542 32.74 -25.06 -0.24
N THR A 543 32.33 -24.02 -0.99
CA THR A 543 32.82 -22.63 -0.80
C THR A 543 32.64 -22.17 0.65
N ASP A 544 33.62 -21.45 1.20
CA ASP A 544 33.65 -21.02 2.62
C ASP A 544 32.63 -19.89 2.96
N TYR A 545 31.85 -19.46 1.97
CA TYR A 545 30.83 -18.43 2.13
C TYR A 545 29.46 -18.89 1.58
N ALA A 546 28.39 -18.32 2.13
CA ALA A 546 27.04 -18.41 1.58
C ALA A 546 26.68 -17.15 0.79
N ILE A 547 25.78 -17.27 -0.19
CA ILE A 547 25.17 -16.13 -0.88
C ILE A 547 23.69 -16.11 -0.48
N ILE A 548 23.20 -14.92 -0.11
CA ILE A 548 21.80 -14.73 0.28
C ILE A 548 21.26 -13.43 -0.30
N THR A 549 19.95 -13.35 -0.45
CA THR A 549 19.24 -12.08 -0.70
C THR A 549 19.49 -11.06 0.42
N HIS A 550 19.52 -9.78 0.06
CA HIS A 550 19.59 -8.66 1.01
C HIS A 550 18.23 -8.26 1.58
N ASP A 551 17.13 -8.88 1.15
CA ASP A 551 15.86 -8.63 1.81
C ASP A 551 15.93 -8.96 3.31
N GLY A 552 15.32 -8.11 4.13
CA GLY A 552 15.44 -8.22 5.59
C GLY A 552 14.81 -9.49 6.14
N TRP A 553 13.84 -10.08 5.45
CA TRP A 553 12.95 -11.12 5.99
C TRP A 553 13.36 -12.55 5.63
N ALA A 554 14.17 -12.77 4.61
CA ALA A 554 14.61 -14.12 4.25
C ALA A 554 15.45 -14.76 5.35
N TYR A 555 15.25 -16.05 5.57
CA TYR A 555 16.10 -16.88 6.43
C TYR A 555 16.54 -18.14 5.67
N PRO A 556 17.54 -18.04 4.77
CA PRO A 556 18.05 -19.16 3.98
C PRO A 556 18.95 -20.04 4.85
N SER A 557 18.29 -20.74 5.76
CA SER A 557 18.85 -21.37 6.92
C SER A 557 19.77 -22.55 6.61
N GLY A 558 19.54 -23.27 5.52
CA GLY A 558 20.43 -24.34 5.08
C GLY A 558 21.65 -23.81 4.36
N SER A 559 21.48 -22.80 3.50
CA SER A 559 22.59 -22.19 2.76
C SER A 559 23.64 -21.58 3.69
N ILE A 560 23.23 -20.99 4.81
CA ILE A 560 24.15 -20.36 5.78
C ILE A 560 24.69 -21.32 6.85
N HIS A 561 24.14 -22.54 6.96
CA HIS A 561 24.55 -23.51 7.99
C HIS A 561 26.06 -23.81 7.90
N GLY A 562 26.74 -23.74 9.04
CA GLY A 562 28.18 -24.01 9.16
C GLY A 562 29.08 -22.93 8.57
N LYS A 563 28.54 -21.91 7.88
CA LYS A 563 29.34 -20.85 7.26
C LYS A 563 29.82 -19.81 8.26
N ASN A 564 30.98 -19.22 7.99
CA ASN A 564 31.54 -18.11 8.75
C ASN A 564 31.44 -16.78 8.00
N THR A 565 31.26 -16.82 6.68
CA THR A 565 31.09 -15.65 5.82
C THR A 565 29.79 -15.76 5.02
N ILE A 566 29.07 -14.64 4.91
CA ILE A 566 27.84 -14.53 4.14
C ILE A 566 27.96 -13.31 3.24
N VAL A 567 27.75 -13.48 1.93
CA VAL A 567 27.63 -12.38 0.98
C VAL A 567 26.14 -12.12 0.76
N SER A 568 25.67 -10.96 1.19
CA SER A 568 24.28 -10.52 1.03
C SER A 568 24.17 -9.66 -0.23
N ILE A 569 23.23 -10.00 -1.11
CA ILE A 569 23.08 -9.43 -2.45
C ILE A 569 21.71 -8.77 -2.60
N ASP A 570 21.72 -7.47 -2.89
CA ASP A 570 20.59 -6.75 -3.45
C ASP A 570 20.76 -6.72 -4.97
N TRP A 571 20.09 -7.67 -5.64
CA TRP A 571 20.17 -7.79 -7.09
C TRP A 571 19.44 -6.65 -7.81
N ALA A 572 18.44 -6.02 -7.19
CA ALA A 572 17.66 -4.95 -7.81
C ALA A 572 18.48 -3.66 -7.92
N SER A 573 19.24 -3.32 -6.86
CA SER A 573 20.11 -2.13 -6.87
C SER A 573 21.55 -2.42 -7.34
N ARG A 574 21.89 -3.68 -7.66
CA ARG A 574 23.25 -4.14 -8.00
C ARG A 574 24.26 -3.79 -6.91
N LYS A 575 23.88 -4.03 -5.65
CA LYS A 575 24.70 -3.79 -4.46
C LYS A 575 24.76 -5.02 -3.57
N GLY A 576 25.75 -5.07 -2.69
CA GLY A 576 25.81 -6.10 -1.67
C GLY A 576 26.78 -5.77 -0.55
N VAL A 577 26.95 -6.71 0.35
CA VAL A 577 27.81 -6.58 1.54
C VAL A 577 28.28 -7.95 1.99
N ILE A 578 29.50 -8.01 2.53
CA ILE A 578 30.10 -9.22 3.10
C ILE A 578 29.95 -9.14 4.62
N ARG A 579 29.36 -10.19 5.20
CA ARG A 579 29.13 -10.34 6.64
C ARG A 579 30.00 -11.47 7.18
N HIS A 580 30.54 -11.28 8.37
CA HIS A 580 31.35 -12.29 9.05
C HIS A 580 30.74 -12.65 10.39
N LYS A 581 30.86 -13.93 10.75
CA LYS A 581 30.53 -14.42 12.09
C LYS A 581 31.42 -13.72 13.12
N ASP A 582 30.80 -13.07 14.10
CA ASP A 582 31.47 -12.40 15.21
C ASP A 582 30.81 -12.83 16.52
N VAL A 583 31.43 -13.82 17.18
CA VAL A 583 30.93 -14.39 18.43
C VAL A 583 30.97 -13.38 19.58
N LYS A 584 31.91 -12.42 19.55
CA LYS A 584 32.00 -11.38 20.58
C LYS A 584 30.83 -10.41 20.45
N ARG A 585 30.61 -9.86 19.26
CA ARG A 585 29.50 -8.94 18.97
C ARG A 585 28.14 -9.62 19.20
N TYR A 586 28.00 -10.88 18.81
CA TYR A 586 26.81 -11.69 19.13
C TYR A 586 26.53 -11.71 20.64
N ARG A 587 27.53 -12.02 21.48
CA ARG A 587 27.35 -12.06 22.94
C ARG A 587 27.01 -10.71 23.54
N GLU A 588 27.60 -9.63 23.02
CA GLU A 588 27.32 -8.27 23.45
C GLU A 588 25.87 -7.87 23.14
N ILE A 589 25.36 -8.17 21.94
CA ILE A 589 23.97 -7.95 21.54
C ILE A 589 23.02 -8.76 22.41
N VAL A 590 23.29 -10.05 22.66
CA VAL A 590 22.46 -10.89 23.53
C VAL A 590 22.42 -10.34 24.96
N LYS A 591 23.54 -9.85 25.48
CA LYS A 591 23.61 -9.22 26.81
C LYS A 591 22.79 -7.93 26.85
N ARG A 592 22.91 -7.08 25.82
CA ARG A 592 22.14 -5.84 25.65
C ARG A 592 20.64 -6.12 25.62
N TYR A 593 20.19 -7.00 24.73
CA TYR A 593 18.80 -7.45 24.63
C TYR A 593 18.23 -7.95 25.96
N LYS A 594 18.94 -8.84 26.66
CA LYS A 594 18.50 -9.37 27.96
C LYS A 594 18.35 -8.28 29.02
N ARG A 595 19.29 -7.32 29.06
CA ARG A 595 19.22 -6.16 29.95
C ARG A 595 17.96 -5.33 29.67
N ASP A 596 17.69 -5.04 28.40
CA ASP A 596 16.58 -4.16 28.00
C ASP A 596 15.23 -4.83 28.24
N VAL A 597 15.10 -6.13 27.95
CA VAL A 597 13.90 -6.91 28.29
C VAL A 597 13.69 -6.99 29.79
N ALA A 598 14.74 -7.18 30.58
CA ALA A 598 14.63 -7.18 32.05
C ALA A 598 14.19 -5.81 32.58
N TYR A 599 14.73 -4.72 32.02
CA TYR A 599 14.29 -3.37 32.34
C TYR A 599 12.82 -3.17 31.98
N PHE A 600 12.40 -3.56 30.77
CA PHE A 600 11.01 -3.47 30.32
C PHE A 600 10.09 -4.22 31.28
N LYS A 601 10.36 -5.50 31.56
CA LYS A 601 9.51 -6.30 32.47
C LYS A 601 9.37 -5.68 33.84
N LYS A 602 10.44 -5.06 34.36
CA LYS A 602 10.40 -4.34 35.65
C LYS A 602 9.56 -3.06 35.61
N HIS A 603 9.47 -2.39 34.47
CA HIS A 603 8.82 -1.07 34.33
C HIS A 603 7.57 -1.08 33.42
N ARG A 604 7.06 -2.24 33.00
CA ARG A 604 5.95 -2.39 32.04
C ARG A 604 4.74 -1.55 32.44
N SER A 605 4.23 -1.73 33.65
CA SER A 605 3.04 -0.99 34.13
C SER A 605 3.28 0.52 34.24
N ARG A 606 4.52 0.97 34.46
CA ARG A 606 4.85 2.40 34.44
C ARG A 606 4.76 2.94 33.01
N LEU A 607 5.42 2.28 32.07
CA LEU A 607 5.46 2.70 30.67
C LEU A 607 4.07 2.68 30.04
N GLU A 608 3.30 1.62 30.29
CA GLU A 608 1.91 1.49 29.84
C GLU A 608 1.06 2.68 30.31
N ARG A 609 1.07 2.98 31.61
CA ARG A 609 0.37 4.14 32.17
C ARG A 609 0.86 5.46 31.56
N GLU A 610 2.17 5.67 31.48
CA GLU A 610 2.75 6.89 30.92
C GLU A 610 2.30 7.12 29.47
N TYR A 611 2.36 6.09 28.61
CA TYR A 611 1.93 6.20 27.22
C TYR A 611 0.42 6.42 27.08
N GLN A 612 -0.41 5.71 27.85
CA GLN A 612 -1.87 5.90 27.85
C GLN A 612 -2.28 7.29 28.32
N GLU A 613 -1.63 7.82 29.37
CA GLU A 613 -1.89 9.18 29.86
C GLU A 613 -1.45 10.27 28.86
N ALA A 614 -0.40 10.01 28.08
CA ALA A 614 0.13 10.95 27.09
C ALA A 614 -0.64 10.92 25.75
N ALA A 615 -1.23 9.78 25.38
CA ALA A 615 -1.89 9.56 24.09
C ALA A 615 -2.88 10.68 23.69
N PRO A 616 -3.88 11.06 24.53
CA PRO A 616 -4.83 12.12 24.17
C PRO A 616 -4.18 13.47 23.86
N LYS A 617 -3.04 13.77 24.50
CA LYS A 617 -2.27 14.99 24.22
C LYS A 617 -1.55 14.84 22.88
N LEU A 618 -0.83 13.74 22.66
CA LEU A 618 -0.04 13.48 21.45
C LEU A 618 -0.89 13.46 20.17
N GLU A 619 -2.14 13.01 20.29
CA GLU A 619 -3.10 12.91 19.20
C GLU A 619 -3.87 14.22 18.97
N SER A 620 -3.72 15.22 19.84
CA SER A 620 -4.52 16.45 19.75
C SER A 620 -4.05 17.40 18.65
N VAL A 621 -4.99 18.08 18.00
CA VAL A 621 -4.72 19.21 17.08
C VAL A 621 -3.83 20.26 17.74
N GLY A 622 -4.08 20.58 19.01
CA GLY A 622 -3.31 21.58 19.74
C GLY A 622 -1.84 21.18 19.97
N PHE A 623 -1.56 19.90 20.18
CA PHE A 623 -0.18 19.41 20.22
C PHE A 623 0.49 19.54 18.86
N TRP A 624 -0.16 19.06 17.80
CA TRP A 624 0.41 19.09 16.45
C TRP A 624 0.65 20.51 15.94
N LYS A 625 -0.27 21.46 16.16
CA LYS A 625 -0.04 22.86 15.80
C LYS A 625 1.22 23.45 16.45
N ARG A 626 1.46 23.15 17.74
CA ARG A 626 2.70 23.57 18.43
C ARG A 626 3.92 22.83 17.89
N TYR A 627 3.81 21.53 17.66
CA TYR A 627 4.90 20.68 17.16
C TYR A 627 5.33 21.07 15.75
N LEU A 628 4.39 21.50 14.91
CA LEU A 628 4.59 21.96 13.53
C LEU A 628 4.92 23.45 13.41
N GLY A 629 4.86 24.21 14.50
CA GLY A 629 5.08 25.66 14.47
C GLY A 629 3.98 26.45 13.72
N MET A 630 2.73 25.95 13.72
CA MET A 630 1.57 26.59 13.08
C MET A 630 0.87 27.65 13.96
N ALA A 631 1.53 28.09 15.04
CA ALA A 631 0.94 28.98 16.07
C ALA A 631 1.00 30.46 15.68
#